data_AF-A0A7C1HB32-F1
#
_entry.id   AF-A0A7C1HB32-F1
#
_cell.length_a   1.000
_cell.length_b   1.000
_cell.length_c   1.000
_cell.angle_alpha   90.00
_cell.angle_beta   90.00
_cell.angle_gamma   90.00
#
_symmetry.space_group_name_H-M   'P 1'
#
loop_
_entity.id
_entity.type
_entity.pdbx_description
1 polymer ?
#
loop_
_entity_poly.entity_id
_entity_poly.type
_entity_poly.pdbx_seq_one_letter_code
_entity_poly.pdbx_strand_id
1 'polypeptide(L)'
;RIGEEGQGVAVILRQKDDPRLLVRRVRDMALRASGKLREPEEPTRAGSPQELRTHGIGAQILADLGVGRMRLLSAPKRFHGLGGFGLEIVDYVHD
;
A
#
# COMPACT_ATOMS: atom_id res chain seq x y z
N ARG A 1 8.04 11.92 9.40
CA ARG A 1 6.61 11.84 9.79
C ARG A 1 6.33 10.81 10.88
N ILE A 2 6.25 9.49 10.64
CA ILE A 2 5.86 8.52 11.70
C ILE A 2 6.67 8.67 13.00
N GLY A 3 8.00 8.76 12.92
CA GLY A 3 8.85 8.96 14.09
C GLY A 3 8.78 10.35 14.73
N GLU A 4 8.29 11.36 14.01
CA GLU A 4 8.13 12.74 14.51
C GLU A 4 6.81 12.91 15.26
N GLU A 5 5.78 12.11 14.94
CA GLU A 5 4.44 12.19 15.53
C GLU A 5 4.36 11.51 16.92
N GLY A 6 5.47 10.94 17.42
CA GLY A 6 5.56 10.26 18.71
C GLY A 6 4.83 8.90 18.79
N GLN A 7 3.84 8.67 17.93
CA GLN A 7 3.09 7.43 17.79
C GLN A 7 2.74 7.16 16.33
N GLY A 8 2.99 5.93 15.88
CA GLY A 8 2.54 5.48 14.57
C GLY A 8 3.03 4.07 14.23
N VAL A 9 2.43 3.50 13.20
CA VAL A 9 2.69 2.12 12.76
C VAL A 9 3.05 2.13 11.29
N ALA A 10 4.17 1.49 10.94
CA ALA A 10 4.52 1.19 9.55
C ALA A 10 4.41 -0.32 9.33
N VAL A 11 3.47 -0.74 8.47
CA VAL A 11 3.26 -2.16 8.15
C VAL A 11 3.97 -2.49 6.84
N ILE A 12 4.98 -3.36 6.91
CA ILE A 12 5.74 -3.81 5.74
C ILE A 12 5.35 -5.27 5.46
N LEU A 13 4.59 -5.47 4.38
CA LEU A 13 4.15 -6.81 3.96
C LEU A 13 5.08 -7.33 2.86
N ARG A 14 5.73 -8.46 3.11
CA ARG A 14 6.57 -9.13 2.12
C ARG A 14 5.71 -9.64 0.97
N GLN A 15 5.95 -9.13 -0.23
CA GLN A 15 5.41 -9.75 -1.44
C GLN A 15 6.26 -10.97 -1.81
N LYS A 16 5.61 -12.09 -2.13
CA LYS A 16 6.29 -13.20 -2.80
C LYS A 16 6.55 -12.78 -4.24
N ASP A 17 7.78 -12.36 -4.52
CA ASP A 17 8.20 -12.02 -5.86
C ASP A 17 8.70 -13.26 -6.60
N ASP A 18 8.17 -13.48 -7.81
CA ASP A 18 8.80 -14.37 -8.79
C ASP A 18 10.09 -13.68 -9.29
N PRO A 19 11.26 -14.34 -9.23
CA PRO A 19 12.52 -13.78 -9.75
C PRO A 19 12.41 -13.22 -11.17
N ARG A 20 11.59 -13.83 -12.04
CA ARG A 20 11.34 -13.35 -13.41
C ARG A 20 10.61 -12.02 -13.42
N LEU A 21 9.63 -11.84 -12.54
CA LEU A 21 8.91 -10.58 -12.38
C LEU A 21 9.83 -9.48 -11.83
N LEU A 22 10.76 -9.82 -10.93
CA LEU A 22 11.75 -8.87 -10.43
C LEU A 22 12.65 -8.37 -11.57
N VAL A 23 13.23 -9.27 -12.35
CA VAL A 23 14.07 -8.91 -13.51
C VAL A 23 13.30 -8.05 -14.51
N ARG A 24 12.04 -8.41 -14.81
CA ARG A 24 11.18 -7.62 -15.69
C ARG A 24 10.95 -6.21 -15.14
N ARG A 25 10.63 -6.04 -13.86
CA ARG A 25 10.41 -4.72 -13.24
C ARG A 25 11.65 -3.84 -13.31
N VAL A 26 12.84 -4.40 -13.09
CA VAL A 26 14.11 -3.65 -13.21
C VAL A 26 14.33 -3.19 -14.65
N ARG A 27 14.07 -4.05 -15.64
CA ARG A 27 14.17 -3.67 -17.07
C ARG A 27 13.16 -2.60 -17.45
N ASP A 28 11.90 -2.75 -17.05
CA ASP A 28 10.84 -1.78 -17.32
C ASP A 28 11.17 -0.42 -16.70
N MET A 29 11.76 -0.40 -15.49
CA MET A 29 12.24 0.82 -14.84
C MET A 29 13.33 1.52 -15.65
N ALA A 30 14.33 0.78 -16.13
CA ALA A 30 15.39 1.33 -16.99
C ALA A 30 14.83 1.86 -18.32
N LEU A 31 13.89 1.15 -18.93
CA LEU A 31 13.25 1.58 -20.18
C LEU A 31 12.43 2.85 -19.99
N ARG A 32 11.69 2.99 -18.87
CA ARG A 32 10.97 4.23 -18.52
C ARG A 32 11.92 5.39 -18.30
N ALA A 33 13.01 5.19 -17.56
CA ALA A 33 14.03 6.23 -17.34
C ALA A 33 14.67 6.71 -18.65
N SER A 34 14.80 5.83 -19.65
CA SER A 34 15.30 6.18 -20.99
C SER A 34 14.24 6.72 -21.96
N GLY A 35 12.98 6.87 -21.52
CA GLY A 35 11.87 7.34 -22.36
C GLY A 35 11.36 6.31 -23.39
N LYS A 36 11.90 5.09 -23.41
CA LYS A 36 11.54 4.02 -24.35
C LYS A 36 10.26 3.27 -23.98
N LEU A 37 9.79 3.46 -22.75
CA LEU A 37 8.55 2.88 -22.24
C LEU A 37 7.76 3.98 -21.52
N ARG A 38 6.48 4.14 -21.83
CA ARG A 38 5.60 5.10 -21.16
C ARG A 38 5.16 4.56 -19.79
N GLU A 39 4.79 5.46 -18.90
CA GLU A 39 4.05 5.12 -17.69
C GLU A 39 2.74 4.40 -18.08
N PRO A 40 2.30 3.37 -17.33
CA PRO A 40 0.97 2.80 -17.54
C PRO A 40 -0.10 3.87 -17.34
N GLU A 41 -1.11 3.92 -18.23
CA GLU A 41 -2.21 4.88 -18.12
C GLU A 41 -3.10 4.64 -16.89
N GLU A 42 -3.11 3.42 -16.35
CA GLU A 42 -3.82 3.07 -15.11
C GLU A 42 -2.92 2.28 -14.14
N PRO A 43 -3.12 2.44 -12.81
CA PRO A 43 -2.50 1.56 -11.82
C PRO A 43 -3.02 0.13 -12.02
N THR A 44 -2.24 -0.67 -12.75
CA THR A 44 -2.49 -2.06 -13.19
C THR A 44 -2.96 -3.07 -12.12
N ARG A 45 -3.13 -2.67 -10.85
CA ARG A 45 -3.43 -3.56 -9.73
C ARG A 45 -4.56 -3.08 -8.82
N ALA A 46 -5.15 -1.91 -9.06
CA ALA A 46 -6.21 -1.38 -8.21
C ALA A 46 -7.40 -2.35 -8.13
N GLY A 47 -7.68 -2.89 -6.95
CA GLY A 47 -8.77 -3.85 -6.72
C GLY A 47 -8.46 -5.30 -7.07
N SER A 48 -7.20 -5.64 -7.42
CA SER A 48 -6.82 -7.03 -7.67
C SER A 48 -7.00 -7.91 -6.41
N PRO A 49 -7.32 -9.21 -6.53
CA PRO A 49 -7.43 -10.10 -5.37
C PRO A 49 -6.18 -10.14 -4.49
N GLN A 50 -5.00 -9.96 -5.09
CA GLN A 50 -3.74 -9.90 -4.36
C GLN A 50 -3.62 -8.63 -3.51
N GLU A 51 -4.09 -7.50 -4.03
CA GLU A 51 -4.14 -6.23 -3.29
C GLU A 51 -5.15 -6.32 -2.14
N LEU A 52 -6.35 -6.83 -2.38
CA LEU A 52 -7.38 -7.01 -1.34
C LEU A 52 -6.87 -7.90 -0.20
N ARG A 53 -6.18 -9.00 -0.51
CA ARG A 53 -5.52 -9.86 0.50
C ARG A 53 -4.46 -9.10 1.29
N THR A 54 -3.64 -8.32 0.61
CA THR A 54 -2.58 -7.52 1.25
C THR A 54 -3.18 -6.49 2.22
N HIS A 55 -4.26 -5.81 1.81
CA HIS A 55 -4.98 -4.88 2.68
C HIS A 55 -5.63 -5.56 3.88
N GLY A 56 -6.26 -6.73 3.69
CA GLY A 56 -6.87 -7.48 4.79
C GLY A 56 -5.85 -7.92 5.84
N ILE A 57 -4.67 -8.38 5.41
CA ILE A 57 -3.58 -8.72 6.34
C ILE A 57 -3.10 -7.47 7.08
N GLY A 58 -2.93 -6.35 6.38
CA GLY A 58 -2.56 -5.08 7.02
C GLY A 58 -3.59 -4.62 8.04
N ALA A 59 -4.88 -4.74 7.73
CA ALA A 59 -5.97 -4.39 8.62
C ALA A 59 -6.00 -5.28 9.88
N GLN A 60 -5.77 -6.59 9.74
CA GLN A 60 -5.69 -7.49 10.87
C GLN A 60 -4.52 -7.15 11.80
N ILE A 61 -3.33 -6.89 11.24
CA ILE A 61 -2.16 -6.47 12.02
C ILE A 61 -2.44 -5.19 12.81
N LEU A 62 -3.07 -4.20 12.17
CA LEU A 62 -3.40 -2.93 12.83
C LEU A 62 -4.42 -3.13 13.96
N ALA A 63 -5.45 -3.94 13.74
CA ALA A 63 -6.44 -4.29 14.76
C ALA A 63 -5.80 -5.04 15.94
N ASP A 64 -4.90 -5.99 15.68
CA ASP A 64 -4.16 -6.75 16.69
C ASP A 64 -3.24 -5.85 17.54
N LEU A 65 -2.74 -4.75 16.95
CA LEU A 65 -1.98 -3.71 17.65
C LEU A 65 -2.88 -2.73 18.43
N GLY A 66 -4.20 -2.90 18.40
CA GLY A 66 -5.17 -2.04 19.08
C GLY A 66 -5.44 -0.71 18.36
N VAL A 67 -5.08 -0.59 17.08
CA VAL A 67 -5.44 0.58 16.27
C VAL A 67 -6.93 0.53 15.98
N GLY A 68 -7.63 1.66 16.20
CA GLY A 68 -9.03 1.83 15.83
C GLY A 68 -9.23 2.99 14.86
N ARG A 69 -8.84 4.20 15.28
CA ARG A 69 -8.90 5.42 14.47
C ARG A 69 -7.49 5.84 14.06
N MET A 70 -7.24 6.06 12.78
CA MET A 70 -5.91 6.38 12.28
C MET A 70 -5.91 7.44 11.17
N ARG A 71 -4.81 8.19 11.09
CA ARG A 71 -4.49 9.05 9.96
C ARG A 71 -3.57 8.30 9.02
N LEU A 72 -3.89 8.26 7.73
CA LEU A 72 -3.18 7.42 6.78
C LEU A 72 -2.16 8.21 5.97
N LEU A 73 -0.92 7.74 5.92
CA LEU A 73 0.11 8.26 5.02
C LEU A 73 0.04 7.50 3.68
N SER A 74 -0.87 7.91 2.82
CA SER A 74 -1.13 7.29 1.51
C SER A 74 -1.76 8.30 0.56
N ALA A 75 -1.60 8.10 -0.75
CA ALA A 75 -2.49 8.72 -1.72
C ALA A 75 -3.95 8.35 -1.42
N PRO A 76 -4.93 9.27 -1.63
CA PRO A 76 -6.34 8.98 -1.42
C PRO A 76 -6.76 7.73 -2.21
N LYS A 77 -7.17 6.68 -1.51
CA LYS A 77 -7.64 5.42 -2.11
C LYS A 77 -8.85 4.90 -1.35
N ARG A 78 -9.79 4.28 -2.06
CA ARG A 78 -10.93 3.61 -1.42
C ARG A 78 -10.48 2.30 -0.80
N PHE A 79 -10.41 2.27 0.53
CA PHE A 79 -10.22 1.05 1.30
C PHE A 79 -11.58 0.46 1.68
N HIS A 80 -11.99 -0.60 1.00
CA HIS A 80 -13.21 -1.32 1.32
C HIS A 80 -12.94 -2.32 2.46
N GLY A 81 -13.90 -2.49 3.37
CA GLY A 81 -13.87 -3.55 4.39
C GLY A 81 -13.09 -3.24 5.67
N LEU A 82 -12.49 -2.06 5.82
CA LEU A 82 -11.77 -1.68 7.05
C LEU A 82 -12.66 -1.69 8.31
N GLY A 83 -13.91 -1.28 8.18
CA GLY A 83 -14.87 -1.32 9.29
C GLY A 83 -15.11 -2.73 9.85
N GLY A 84 -14.93 -3.78 9.03
CA GLY A 84 -15.00 -5.17 9.50
C GLY A 84 -13.86 -5.56 10.43
N PHE A 85 -12.79 -4.77 10.48
CA PHE A 85 -11.65 -4.92 11.38
C PHE A 85 -11.68 -3.91 12.55
N GLY A 86 -12.76 -3.12 12.68
CA GLY A 86 -12.82 -2.04 13.67
C GLY A 86 -11.93 -0.84 13.35
N LEU A 87 -11.50 -0.69 12.08
CA LEU A 87 -10.62 0.38 11.62
C LEU A 87 -11.39 1.51 10.94
N GLU A 88 -11.06 2.74 11.32
CA GLU A 88 -11.59 3.98 10.76
C GLU A 88 -10.44 4.89 10.31
N ILE A 89 -10.46 5.30 9.04
CA ILE A 89 -9.57 6.35 8.53
C ILE A 89 -10.23 7.69 8.87
N VAL A 90 -9.61 8.46 9.76
CA VAL A 90 -10.14 9.76 10.21
C VAL A 90 -9.55 10.94 9.46
N ASP A 91 -8.39 10.74 8.82
CA ASP A 91 -7.71 11.74 8.02
C ASP A 91 -6.69 11.09 7.08
N TYR A 92 -6.28 11.85 6.06
CA TYR A 92 -5.12 11.52 5.24
C TYR A 92 -4.03 12.53 5.52
N VAL A 93 -2.84 12.04 5.86
CA VAL A 93 -1.69 12.91 6.04
C VAL A 93 -1.20 13.29 4.65
N HIS A 94 -1.50 14.52 4.27
CA HIS A 94 -0.89 15.22 3.14
C HIS A 94 0.32 16.00 3.64
N ASP A 95 1.29 16.24 2.77
CA ASP A 95 2.35 17.20 3.07
C ASP A 95 1.77 18.60 3.28
#